data_AF-A0A835G1D8-F1
#
_entry.id   AF-A0A835G1D8-F1
#
_cell.length_a   1.000
_cell.length_b   1.000
_cell.length_c   1.000
_cell.angle_alpha   90.00
_cell.angle_beta   90.00
_cell.angle_gamma   90.00
#
_symmetry.space_group_name_H-M   'P 1'
#
loop_
_entity.id
_entity.type
_entity.pdbx_description
1 polymer ?
#
loop_
_entity_poly.entity_id
_entity_poly.type
_entity_poly.pdbx_seq_one_letter_code
_entity_poly.pdbx_strand_id
1 'polypeptide(L)'
;MAGLKWAVSGADPWLSDHGDLGRVFLVGVSAGGNIVHNMAISVGASGLPGVEPAHVEAVIQLHPSFSGEQRMGAEDEAFWRANNNRWAIIFPGACGGVEDPRINPTAAGAPSLTKMAGQRLLVCTASEDPRALRAQAYCDAVRASGWSGEAEWFESEGEGHGFFVLNPGSPRAAALMDRVIAFLAGH
;
A
#
# COMPACT_ATOMS: atom_id res chain seq x y z
N MET A 1 -2.74 13.75 -4.72
CA MET A 1 -4.16 13.42 -4.95
C MET A 1 -4.72 13.86 -6.30
N ALA A 2 -4.07 14.74 -7.07
CA ALA A 2 -4.61 15.22 -8.34
C ALA A 2 -4.99 14.09 -9.32
N GLY A 3 -4.15 13.06 -9.46
CA GLY A 3 -4.44 11.91 -10.33
C GLY A 3 -5.71 11.15 -9.95
N LEU A 4 -5.88 10.81 -8.68
CA LEU A 4 -7.10 10.14 -8.20
C LEU A 4 -8.34 11.01 -8.40
N LYS A 5 -8.27 12.31 -8.07
CA LYS A 5 -9.38 13.26 -8.30
C LYS A 5 -9.78 13.33 -9.77
N TRP A 6 -8.80 13.33 -10.68
CA TRP A 6 -9.06 13.33 -12.12
C TRP A 6 -9.67 12.02 -12.59
N ALA A 7 -9.17 10.88 -12.11
CA ALA A 7 -9.69 9.57 -12.50
C ALA A 7 -11.16 9.38 -12.08
N VAL A 8 -11.55 9.93 -10.92
CA VAL A 8 -12.91 9.78 -10.37
C VAL A 8 -13.84 10.95 -10.69
N SER A 9 -13.39 11.93 -11.49
CA SER A 9 -14.24 13.08 -11.87
C SER A 9 -15.14 12.80 -13.07
N GLY A 10 -14.97 11.67 -13.76
CA GLY A 10 -15.64 11.39 -15.03
C GLY A 10 -15.09 12.20 -16.21
N ALA A 11 -13.94 12.86 -16.06
CA ALA A 11 -13.34 13.66 -17.12
C ALA A 11 -12.67 12.83 -18.23
N ASP A 12 -12.33 11.57 -17.94
CA ASP A 12 -11.78 10.63 -18.92
C ASP A 12 -12.92 9.77 -19.51
N PRO A 13 -13.17 9.83 -20.83
CA PRO A 13 -14.26 9.08 -21.45
C PRO A 13 -14.15 7.56 -21.27
N TRP A 14 -12.94 7.01 -21.25
CA TRP A 14 -12.76 5.58 -21.10
C TRP A 14 -13.12 5.13 -19.68
N LEU A 15 -12.72 5.92 -18.67
CA LEU A 15 -13.12 5.67 -17.28
C LEU A 15 -14.60 5.95 -17.04
N SER A 16 -15.22 6.94 -17.69
CA SER A 16 -16.65 7.19 -17.55
C SER A 16 -17.51 6.10 -18.18
N ASP A 17 -17.07 5.55 -19.32
CA ASP A 17 -17.85 4.59 -20.10
C ASP A 17 -17.65 3.15 -19.60
N HIS A 18 -16.51 2.85 -18.98
CA HIS A 18 -16.14 1.48 -18.57
C HIS A 18 -15.84 1.31 -17.08
N GLY A 19 -15.59 2.39 -16.34
CA GLY A 19 -15.29 2.34 -14.92
C GLY A 19 -16.52 2.33 -14.04
N ASP A 20 -16.40 1.72 -12.86
CA ASP A 20 -17.40 1.83 -11.79
C ASP A 20 -16.84 2.73 -10.68
N LEU A 21 -17.30 3.99 -10.64
CA LEU A 21 -16.87 4.94 -9.61
C LEU A 21 -17.34 4.52 -8.22
N GLY A 22 -18.37 3.68 -8.11
CA GLY A 22 -18.78 3.05 -6.87
C GLY A 22 -17.87 1.89 -6.45
N ARG A 23 -16.83 1.53 -7.21
CA ARG A 23 -15.90 0.44 -6.86
C ARG A 23 -14.47 0.80 -7.23
N VAL A 24 -13.87 1.73 -6.48
CA VAL A 24 -12.48 2.16 -6.71
C VAL A 24 -11.51 1.35 -5.87
N PHE A 25 -10.47 0.81 -6.51
CA PHE A 25 -9.37 0.09 -5.86
C PHE A 25 -8.09 0.91 -5.93
N LEU A 26 -7.39 1.06 -4.81
CA LEU A 26 -6.07 1.68 -4.78
C LEU A 26 -4.99 0.59 -4.72
N VAL A 27 -4.18 0.47 -5.76
CA VAL A 27 -3.19 -0.61 -5.89
C VAL A 27 -1.80 -0.03 -6.12
N GLY A 28 -0.81 -0.51 -5.36
CA GLY A 28 0.55 0.01 -5.45
C GLY A 28 1.61 -1.06 -5.23
N VAL A 29 2.68 -1.00 -6.03
CA VAL A 29 3.86 -1.87 -5.89
C VAL A 29 5.03 -1.08 -5.33
N SER A 30 5.76 -1.61 -4.35
CA SER A 30 7.00 -0.98 -3.85
C SER A 30 6.77 0.44 -3.35
N ALA A 31 7.45 1.45 -3.91
CA ALA A 31 7.19 2.87 -3.66
C ALA A 31 5.73 3.28 -3.98
N GLY A 32 5.11 2.65 -4.98
CA GLY A 32 3.69 2.81 -5.28
C GLY A 32 2.80 2.39 -4.11
N GLY A 33 3.20 1.37 -3.34
CA GLY A 33 2.48 0.96 -2.13
C GLY A 33 2.49 2.04 -1.04
N ASN A 34 3.64 2.70 -0.85
CA ASN A 34 3.75 3.86 0.04
C ASN A 34 2.85 5.01 -0.41
N ILE A 35 2.83 5.32 -1.72
CA ILE A 35 1.96 6.36 -2.29
C ILE A 35 0.49 6.02 -2.03
N VAL A 36 0.10 4.76 -2.26
CA VAL A 36 -1.27 4.27 -2.04
C VAL A 36 -1.69 4.34 -0.58
N HIS A 37 -0.80 4.02 0.36
CA HIS A 37 -1.08 4.18 1.79
C HIS A 37 -1.40 5.65 2.13
N ASN A 38 -0.52 6.57 1.72
CA ASN A 38 -0.69 7.99 1.96
C ASN A 38 -1.97 8.55 1.30
N MET A 39 -2.30 8.03 0.12
CA MET A 39 -3.55 8.32 -0.59
C MET A 39 -4.76 7.85 0.20
N ALA A 40 -4.76 6.61 0.69
CA ALA A 40 -5.87 6.03 1.45
C ALA A 40 -6.12 6.78 2.77
N ILE A 41 -5.05 7.16 3.49
CA ILE A 41 -5.17 8.00 4.70
C ILE A 41 -5.73 9.38 4.35
N SER A 42 -5.23 10.02 3.29
CA SER A 42 -5.73 11.33 2.86
C SER A 42 -7.21 11.28 2.47
N VAL A 43 -7.63 10.23 1.75
CA VAL A 43 -9.03 10.05 1.33
C VAL A 43 -9.93 9.79 2.53
N GLY A 44 -9.55 8.91 3.46
CA GLY A 44 -10.42 8.62 4.59
C GLY A 44 -10.48 9.77 5.61
N ALA A 45 -9.45 10.63 5.65
CA ALA A 45 -9.46 11.83 6.49
C ALA A 45 -10.23 13.02 5.87
N SER A 46 -10.27 13.15 4.54
CA SER A 46 -10.79 14.35 3.85
C SER A 46 -11.92 14.07 2.87
N GLY A 47 -12.36 12.81 2.73
CA GLY A 47 -13.26 12.35 1.69
C GLY A 47 -12.57 12.20 0.33
N LEU A 48 -13.20 11.45 -0.57
CA LEU A 48 -12.80 11.37 -1.97
C LEU A 48 -13.38 12.58 -2.72
N PRO A 49 -12.57 13.50 -3.25
CA PRO A 49 -13.10 14.68 -3.92
C PRO A 49 -13.62 14.30 -5.31
N GLY A 50 -14.91 14.46 -5.57
CA GLY A 50 -15.52 14.05 -6.84
C GLY A 50 -17.05 13.94 -6.82
N VAL A 51 -17.58 13.06 -7.67
CA VAL A 51 -19.01 12.77 -7.87
C VAL A 51 -19.47 11.70 -6.87
N GLU A 52 -20.55 11.95 -6.13
CA GLU A 52 -21.22 10.91 -5.35
C GLU A 52 -21.85 9.86 -6.29
N PRO A 53 -21.69 8.54 -6.04
CA PRO A 53 -21.26 7.90 -4.79
C PRO A 53 -19.82 7.32 -4.83
N ALA A 54 -18.84 8.07 -5.33
CA ALA A 54 -17.49 7.53 -5.48
C ALA A 54 -16.85 7.14 -4.14
N HIS A 55 -16.46 5.88 -3.99
CA HIS A 55 -15.80 5.39 -2.78
C HIS A 55 -14.68 4.41 -3.08
N VAL A 56 -13.70 4.38 -2.18
CA VAL A 56 -12.64 3.37 -2.19
C VAL A 56 -13.22 2.10 -1.58
N GLU A 57 -13.28 1.05 -2.38
CA GLU A 57 -13.68 -0.30 -1.97
C GLU A 57 -12.55 -0.95 -1.17
N ALA A 58 -11.33 -0.96 -1.74
CA ALA A 58 -10.20 -1.63 -1.13
C ALA A 58 -8.84 -1.02 -1.48
N VAL A 59 -7.86 -1.36 -0.64
CA VAL A 59 -6.45 -1.02 -0.80
C VAL A 59 -5.64 -2.29 -0.99
N ILE A 60 -4.79 -2.35 -2.02
CA ILE A 60 -3.91 -3.49 -2.30
C ILE A 60 -2.45 -3.01 -2.29
N GLN A 61 -1.68 -3.60 -1.39
CA GLN A 61 -0.27 -3.29 -1.16
C GLN A 61 0.60 -4.45 -1.64
N LEU A 62 1.27 -4.28 -2.77
CA LEU A 62 2.17 -5.28 -3.33
C LEU A 62 3.61 -4.92 -2.96
N HIS A 63 4.19 -5.62 -1.98
CA HIS A 63 5.55 -5.40 -1.50
C HIS A 63 5.81 -3.92 -1.13
N PRO A 64 4.98 -3.30 -0.27
CA PRO A 64 5.06 -1.87 0.00
C PRO A 64 6.40 -1.47 0.62
N SER A 65 6.88 -0.28 0.26
CA SER A 65 8.13 0.26 0.77
C SER A 65 7.89 1.24 1.92
N PHE A 66 8.10 0.80 3.15
CA PHE A 66 8.13 1.66 4.35
C PHE A 66 9.54 1.71 4.95
N SER A 67 9.74 2.62 5.91
CA SER A 67 11.00 2.74 6.66
C SER A 67 10.74 3.02 8.14
N GLY A 68 11.81 3.13 8.92
CA GLY A 68 11.77 3.57 10.30
C GLY A 68 13.17 3.59 10.91
N GLU A 69 13.34 4.40 11.94
CA GLU A 69 14.62 4.61 12.62
C GLU A 69 15.04 3.37 13.40
N GLN A 70 14.09 2.65 14.00
CA GLN A 70 14.40 1.39 14.67
C GLN A 70 14.41 0.24 13.68
N ARG A 71 15.53 -0.49 13.62
CA ARG A 71 15.65 -1.74 12.87
C ARG A 71 14.75 -2.80 13.52
N MET A 72 13.92 -3.47 12.72
CA MET A 72 13.11 -4.58 13.24
C MET A 72 14.00 -5.81 13.48
N GLY A 73 13.60 -6.70 14.41
CA GLY A 73 14.47 -7.77 14.92
C GLY A 73 15.28 -8.52 13.84
N ALA A 74 14.59 -9.15 12.88
CA ALA A 74 15.18 -9.92 11.80
C ALA A 74 15.46 -9.11 10.51
N GLU A 75 15.31 -7.78 10.52
CA GLU A 75 15.52 -6.94 9.34
C GLU A 75 17.01 -6.88 8.98
N ASP A 76 17.35 -7.16 7.73
CA ASP A 76 18.74 -7.10 7.28
C ASP A 76 19.34 -5.70 7.50
N GLU A 77 20.50 -5.64 8.14
CA GLU A 77 21.09 -4.37 8.58
C GLU A 77 21.57 -3.53 7.39
N ALA A 78 22.15 -4.17 6.37
CA ALA A 78 22.64 -3.48 5.19
C ALA A 78 21.48 -2.87 4.40
N PHE A 79 20.39 -3.64 4.22
CA PHE A 79 19.17 -3.17 3.60
C PHE A 79 18.53 -2.04 4.41
N TRP A 80 18.38 -2.19 5.74
CA TRP A 80 17.78 -1.17 6.60
C TRP A 80 18.54 0.17 6.48
N ARG A 81 19.88 0.15 6.58
CA ARG A 81 20.72 1.36 6.40
C ARG A 81 20.53 1.96 5.00
N ALA A 82 20.59 1.14 3.96
CA ALA A 82 20.45 1.59 2.58
C ALA A 82 19.04 2.17 2.30
N ASN A 83 18.00 1.58 2.86
CA ASN A 83 16.62 2.04 2.75
C ASN A 83 16.44 3.41 3.42
N ASN A 84 16.97 3.58 4.64
CA ASN A 84 16.92 4.86 5.35
C ASN A 84 17.70 5.96 4.61
N ASN A 85 18.89 5.65 4.09
CA ASN A 85 19.65 6.59 3.26
C ASN A 85 18.92 6.98 1.98
N ARG A 86 18.26 6.01 1.33
CA ARG A 86 17.45 6.26 0.14
C ARG A 86 16.29 7.21 0.45
N TRP A 87 15.60 7.04 1.58
CA TRP A 87 14.52 7.94 1.99
C TRP A 87 15.00 9.37 2.27
N ALA A 88 16.19 9.54 2.85
CA ALA A 88 16.79 10.87 3.03
C ALA A 88 17.04 11.60 1.70
N ILE A 89 17.29 10.84 0.62
CA ILE A 89 17.46 11.39 -0.73
C ILE A 89 16.11 11.66 -1.40
N ILE A 90 15.18 10.70 -1.33
CA ILE A 90 13.83 10.82 -1.93
C ILE A 90 13.06 11.97 -1.30
N PHE A 91 13.19 12.13 0.01
CA PHE A 91 12.43 13.11 0.76
C PHE A 91 13.27 13.88 1.79
N PRO A 92 14.13 14.81 1.34
CA PRO A 92 15.06 15.52 2.22
C PRO A 92 14.37 16.45 3.23
N GLY A 93 13.12 16.84 2.97
CA GLY A 93 12.30 17.67 3.87
C GLY A 93 11.39 16.87 4.81
N ALA A 94 11.62 15.56 4.98
CA ALA A 94 10.84 14.71 5.86
C ALA A 94 10.94 15.17 7.33
N CYS A 95 9.81 15.39 7.97
CA CYS A 95 9.73 15.82 9.37
C CYS A 95 10.08 14.64 10.27
N GLY A 96 11.18 14.71 11.01
CA GLY A 96 11.69 13.56 11.78
C GLY A 96 12.40 12.51 10.93
N GLY A 97 12.81 12.86 9.70
CA GLY A 97 13.54 11.93 8.83
C GLY A 97 12.70 10.73 8.44
N VAL A 98 13.21 9.51 8.67
CA VAL A 98 12.50 8.27 8.33
C VAL A 98 11.30 7.98 9.23
N GLU A 99 11.13 8.72 10.33
CA GLU A 99 9.93 8.70 11.16
C GLU A 99 8.83 9.64 10.66
N ASP A 100 9.03 10.34 9.53
CA ASP A 100 7.95 11.10 8.90
C ASP A 100 6.76 10.15 8.62
N PRO A 101 5.52 10.50 9.01
CA PRO A 101 4.36 9.64 8.81
C PRO A 101 4.12 9.18 7.38
N ARG A 102 4.63 9.91 6.38
CA ARG A 102 4.54 9.51 4.97
C ARG A 102 5.49 8.40 4.60
N ILE A 103 6.51 8.14 5.41
CA ILE A 103 7.54 7.11 5.25
C ILE A 103 7.29 5.94 6.20
N ASN A 104 7.03 6.24 7.48
CA ASN A 104 6.72 5.27 8.53
C ASN A 104 5.24 5.43 8.95
N PRO A 105 4.32 4.58 8.47
CA PRO A 105 2.89 4.69 8.77
C PRO A 105 2.54 4.38 10.23
N THR A 106 3.51 3.88 11.01
CA THR A 106 3.36 3.50 12.41
C THR A 106 4.17 4.38 13.36
N ALA A 107 4.81 5.44 12.84
CA ALA A 107 5.57 6.38 13.65
C ALA A 107 4.69 7.09 14.69
N ALA A 108 5.31 7.55 15.77
CA ALA A 108 4.65 8.39 16.74
C ALA A 108 4.14 9.68 16.07
N GLY A 109 2.85 9.99 16.23
CA GLY A 109 2.22 11.14 15.58
C GLY A 109 1.76 10.90 14.14
N ALA A 110 1.91 9.68 13.60
CA ALA A 110 1.28 9.32 12.34
C ALA A 110 -0.26 9.42 12.44
N PRO A 111 -0.97 9.78 11.35
CA PRO A 111 -2.42 9.72 11.32
C PRO A 111 -2.93 8.34 11.72
N SER A 112 -4.01 8.31 12.51
CA SER A 112 -4.63 7.04 12.92
C SER A 112 -4.97 6.18 11.70
N LEU A 113 -4.52 4.93 11.71
CA LEU A 113 -4.87 3.93 10.68
C LEU A 113 -6.38 3.66 10.62
N THR A 114 -7.14 3.96 11.68
CA THR A 114 -8.61 3.91 11.65
C THR A 114 -9.24 4.85 10.63
N LYS A 115 -8.51 5.88 10.18
CA LYS A 115 -8.94 6.84 9.16
C LYS A 115 -8.60 6.38 7.74
N MET A 116 -8.03 5.20 7.55
CA MET A 116 -7.73 4.71 6.21
C MET A 116 -9.02 4.47 5.43
N ALA A 117 -9.10 4.98 4.21
CA ALA A 117 -10.20 4.67 3.30
C ALA A 117 -10.19 3.20 2.86
N GLY A 118 -11.34 2.71 2.40
CA GLY A 118 -11.53 1.31 2.05
C GLY A 118 -12.26 0.53 3.14
N GLN A 119 -12.77 -0.63 2.75
CA GLN A 119 -13.34 -1.62 3.67
C GLN A 119 -12.48 -2.89 3.70
N ARG A 120 -11.56 -3.04 2.75
CA ARG A 120 -10.70 -4.22 2.62
C ARG A 120 -9.26 -3.81 2.32
N LEU A 121 -8.30 -4.49 2.94
CA LEU A 121 -6.87 -4.32 2.72
C LEU A 121 -6.26 -5.68 2.38
N LEU A 122 -5.52 -5.76 1.28
CA LEU A 122 -4.65 -6.89 0.97
C LEU A 122 -3.19 -6.41 1.01
N VAL A 123 -2.37 -7.06 1.83
CA VAL A 123 -0.91 -6.87 1.83
C VAL A 123 -0.24 -8.14 1.31
N CYS A 124 0.49 -8.01 0.21
CA CYS A 124 1.27 -9.10 -0.37
C CYS A 124 2.76 -8.88 -0.12
N THR A 125 3.43 -9.90 0.40
CA THR A 125 4.89 -9.95 0.62
C THR A 125 5.50 -11.10 -0.16
N ALA A 126 6.83 -11.15 -0.18
CA ALA A 126 7.57 -12.32 -0.61
C ALA A 126 8.70 -12.61 0.37
N SER A 127 8.97 -13.89 0.63
CA SER A 127 9.80 -14.31 1.76
C SER A 127 11.26 -13.89 1.65
N GLU A 128 11.76 -13.61 0.43
CA GLU A 128 13.14 -13.15 0.18
C GLU A 128 13.22 -11.63 -0.04
N ASP A 129 12.09 -10.91 0.04
CA ASP A 129 12.10 -9.44 -0.03
C ASP A 129 12.45 -8.86 1.35
N PRO A 130 13.54 -8.09 1.47
CA PRO A 130 13.91 -7.49 2.76
C PRO A 130 12.90 -6.45 3.28
N ARG A 131 11.90 -6.05 2.48
CA ARG A 131 10.77 -5.20 2.90
C ARG A 131 9.64 -5.98 3.59
N ALA A 132 9.61 -7.31 3.47
CA ALA A 132 8.49 -8.13 3.91
C ALA A 132 8.16 -7.92 5.39
N LEU A 133 9.18 -7.83 6.26
CA LEU A 133 9.00 -7.61 7.69
C LEU A 133 8.21 -6.33 8.02
N ARG A 134 8.55 -5.21 7.36
CA ARG A 134 7.83 -3.93 7.55
C ARG A 134 6.44 -3.95 6.94
N ALA A 135 6.28 -4.62 5.80
CA ALA A 135 4.97 -4.78 5.15
C ALA A 135 4.01 -5.63 6.00
N GLN A 136 4.49 -6.73 6.57
CA GLN A 136 3.72 -7.57 7.49
C GLN A 136 3.36 -6.80 8.77
N ALA A 137 4.34 -6.11 9.38
CA ALA A 137 4.08 -5.28 10.56
C ALA A 137 3.06 -4.16 10.30
N TYR A 138 3.07 -3.58 9.11
CA TYR A 138 2.03 -2.64 8.69
C TYR A 138 0.64 -3.29 8.65
N CYS A 139 0.52 -4.49 8.07
CA CYS A 139 -0.75 -5.23 8.05
C CYS A 139 -1.26 -5.51 9.47
N ASP A 140 -0.37 -5.95 10.36
CA ASP A 140 -0.72 -6.23 11.76
C ASP A 140 -1.08 -4.96 12.53
N ALA A 141 -0.42 -3.84 12.26
CA ALA A 141 -0.77 -2.55 12.83
C ALA A 141 -2.17 -2.08 12.39
N VAL A 142 -2.56 -2.30 11.13
CA VAL A 142 -3.93 -1.99 10.65
C VAL A 142 -4.96 -2.88 11.35
N ARG A 143 -4.69 -4.19 11.49
CA ARG A 143 -5.56 -5.11 12.24
C ARG A 143 -5.73 -4.69 13.70
N ALA A 144 -4.65 -4.25 14.33
CA ALA A 144 -4.64 -3.85 15.73
C ALA A 144 -5.20 -2.43 15.97
N SER A 145 -5.31 -1.59 14.94
CA SER A 145 -5.69 -0.18 15.13
C SER A 145 -7.18 0.03 15.43
N GLY A 146 -8.02 -1.00 15.26
CA GLY A 146 -9.48 -0.85 15.29
C GLY A 146 -10.06 -0.23 14.02
N TRP A 147 -9.34 -0.35 12.88
CA TRP A 147 -9.92 -0.03 11.58
C TRP A 147 -11.08 -0.99 11.32
N SER A 148 -12.21 -0.48 10.82
CA SER A 148 -13.45 -1.24 10.71
C SER A 148 -13.49 -2.20 9.52
N GLY A 149 -12.48 -2.15 8.65
CA GLY A 149 -12.35 -3.03 7.50
C GLY A 149 -11.61 -4.34 7.82
N GLU A 150 -11.54 -5.20 6.82
CA GLU A 150 -10.83 -6.49 6.90
C GLU A 150 -9.44 -6.39 6.26
N ALA A 151 -8.42 -6.88 6.95
CA ALA A 151 -7.03 -6.85 6.48
C ALA A 151 -6.48 -8.27 6.32
N GLU A 152 -6.07 -8.59 5.10
CA GLU A 152 -5.52 -9.87 4.69
C GLU A 152 -4.03 -9.75 4.37
N TRP A 153 -3.28 -10.80 4.68
CA TRP A 153 -1.86 -10.91 4.37
C TRP A 153 -1.61 -12.17 3.55
N PHE A 154 -0.81 -12.05 2.50
CA PHE A 154 -0.43 -13.15 1.63
C PHE A 154 1.07 -13.08 1.34
N GLU A 155 1.79 -14.18 1.53
CA GLU A 155 3.23 -14.25 1.25
C GLU A 155 3.54 -15.23 0.11
N SER A 156 4.37 -14.78 -0.83
CA SER A 156 4.95 -15.63 -1.87
C SER A 156 6.28 -16.21 -1.40
N GLU A 157 6.29 -17.50 -1.07
CA GLU A 157 7.49 -18.21 -0.62
C GLU A 157 8.49 -18.42 -1.76
N GLY A 158 9.78 -18.18 -1.46
CA GLY A 158 10.91 -18.36 -2.36
C GLY A 158 11.06 -17.28 -3.42
N GLU A 159 10.42 -16.13 -3.24
CA GLU A 159 10.42 -15.04 -4.21
C GLU A 159 10.97 -13.72 -3.63
N GLY A 160 11.55 -12.91 -4.51
CA GLY A 160 12.13 -11.61 -4.17
C GLY A 160 11.22 -10.42 -4.47
N HIS A 161 11.73 -9.22 -4.25
CA HIS A 161 10.99 -7.97 -4.46
C HIS A 161 10.50 -7.82 -5.92
N GLY A 162 9.18 -7.66 -6.10
CA GLY A 162 8.60 -7.37 -7.42
C GLY A 162 8.76 -8.49 -8.45
N PHE A 163 8.97 -9.74 -8.01
CA PHE A 163 9.19 -10.90 -8.89
C PHE A 163 8.12 -11.04 -9.99
N PHE A 164 6.86 -10.73 -9.69
CA PHE A 164 5.73 -10.77 -10.64
C PHE A 164 5.79 -9.70 -11.74
N VAL A 165 6.59 -8.64 -11.56
CA VAL A 165 6.88 -7.65 -12.61
C VAL A 165 8.05 -8.12 -13.47
N LEU A 166 9.07 -8.71 -12.84
CA LEU A 166 10.29 -9.14 -13.50
C LEU A 166 10.12 -10.45 -14.28
N ASN A 167 9.26 -11.34 -13.80
CA ASN A 167 8.97 -12.64 -14.40
C ASN A 167 7.47 -12.96 -14.35
N PRO A 168 6.63 -12.25 -15.13
CA PRO A 168 5.17 -12.38 -15.07
C PRO A 168 4.64 -13.76 -15.50
N GLY A 169 5.44 -14.54 -16.23
CA GLY A 169 5.07 -15.89 -16.67
C GLY A 169 5.36 -17.00 -15.64
N SER A 170 5.92 -16.67 -14.48
CA SER A 170 6.25 -17.68 -13.48
C SER A 170 4.98 -18.24 -12.81
N PRO A 171 4.96 -19.52 -12.39
CA PRO A 171 3.84 -20.08 -11.62
C PRO A 171 3.54 -19.29 -10.34
N ARG A 172 4.56 -18.71 -9.69
CA ARG A 172 4.39 -17.87 -8.51
C ARG A 172 3.76 -16.53 -8.86
N ALA A 173 4.12 -15.94 -10.00
CA ALA A 173 3.55 -14.67 -10.44
C ALA A 173 2.08 -14.85 -10.77
N ALA A 174 1.74 -15.95 -11.46
CA ALA A 174 0.35 -16.34 -11.71
C ALA A 174 -0.43 -16.53 -10.40
N ALA A 175 0.12 -17.27 -9.43
CA ALA A 175 -0.55 -17.49 -8.14
C ALA A 175 -0.81 -16.18 -7.36
N LEU A 176 0.13 -15.22 -7.39
CA LEU A 176 -0.08 -13.90 -6.79
C LEU A 176 -1.18 -13.12 -7.54
N MET A 177 -1.18 -13.15 -8.87
CA MET A 177 -2.24 -12.50 -9.66
C MET A 177 -3.61 -13.13 -9.40
N ASP A 178 -3.70 -14.46 -9.31
CA ASP A 178 -4.93 -15.17 -8.96
C ASP A 178 -5.45 -14.73 -7.59
N ARG A 179 -4.55 -14.57 -6.60
CA ARG A 179 -4.91 -14.03 -5.27
C ARG A 179 -5.47 -12.62 -5.35
N VAL A 180 -4.86 -11.74 -6.16
CA VAL A 180 -5.32 -10.35 -6.37
C VAL A 180 -6.67 -10.35 -7.10
N ILE A 181 -6.86 -11.17 -8.12
CA ILE A 181 -8.13 -11.28 -8.86
C ILE A 181 -9.25 -11.76 -7.96
N ALA A 182 -9.02 -12.80 -7.15
CA ALA A 182 -9.99 -13.27 -6.15
C ALA A 182 -10.38 -12.14 -5.19
N PHE A 183 -9.38 -11.38 -4.69
CA PHE A 183 -9.63 -10.24 -3.83
C PHE A 183 -10.50 -9.17 -4.52
N LEU A 184 -10.19 -8.79 -5.76
CA LEU A 184 -10.97 -7.81 -6.52
C LEU A 184 -12.42 -8.27 -6.76
N ALA A 185 -12.63 -9.58 -6.96
CA ALA A 185 -13.95 -10.18 -7.14
C ALA A 185 -14.81 -10.21 -5.86
N GLY A 186 -14.20 -10.02 -4.68
CA GLY A 186 -14.91 -10.14 -3.40
C GLY A 186 -15.07 -11.59 -2.94
N HIS A 187 -14.17 -12.48 -3.38
CA HIS A 187 -14.10 -13.89 -2.97
C HIS A 187 -12.92 -14.13 -2.04
#